data_AF-A0A3C0G7D7-F1
#
_entry.id   AF-A0A3C0G7D7-F1
#
_cell.length_a   1.000
_cell.length_b   1.000
_cell.length_c   1.000
_cell.angle_alpha   90.00
_cell.angle_beta   90.00
_cell.angle_gamma   90.00
#
_symmetry.space_group_name_H-M   'P 1'
#
loop_
_entity.id
_entity.type
_entity.pdbx_description
1 polymer ?
#
loop_
_entity_poly.entity_id
_entity_poly.type
_entity_poly.pdbx_seq_one_letter_code
_entity_poly.pdbx_strand_id
1 'polypeptide(L)'
;MASRYYPKNQRFYGKYTKGKEYIDSLGTEYIGPYHYFGARELVMSGAFPKDDSIVLMPFKDRRKKTPDVYAYDFLTTLNLAEFKPPKAMRPKPGPNDTANGYMMRYFLKAKNDLSAPVMEIDLPQYEDTIDNDANNIDGFRYERLSLRWKLDGPRYDEYHDTAKTNVKAYGIEDTNRRTVYAKNLEMPGLSEALGDLTEHSRFSRIKKSESVGRQKDNLYTKGEDFVLMDGTAYVGFYHIHPHKGAMAGKRHSDKIKHARLLTAGQYSQMKASGTLIDKSADSY
;
A
#
# COMPACT_ATOMS: atom_id res chain seq x y z
N MET A 1 -0.78 29.19 11.36
CA MET A 1 -0.70 27.73 11.63
C MET A 1 -1.24 27.01 10.41
N ALA A 2 -0.60 25.94 9.93
CA ALA A 2 -1.14 25.14 8.83
C ALA A 2 -2.50 24.55 9.25
N SER A 3 -3.55 24.83 8.49
CA SER A 3 -4.89 24.31 8.77
C SER A 3 -4.89 22.80 8.51
N ARG A 4 -5.06 22.01 9.59
CA ARG A 4 -5.23 20.56 9.49
C ARG A 4 -6.55 20.30 8.75
N TYR A 5 -6.48 19.76 7.54
CA TYR A 5 -7.66 19.45 6.73
C TYR A 5 -8.37 18.22 7.29
N TYR A 6 -9.63 18.38 7.71
CA TYR A 6 -10.50 17.26 8.07
C TYR A 6 -11.46 16.96 6.89
N PRO A 7 -11.60 15.71 6.43
CA PRO A 7 -12.58 15.35 5.39
C PRO A 7 -14.02 15.56 5.87
N LYS A 8 -14.98 15.75 4.94
CA LYS A 8 -16.37 16.16 5.26
C LYS A 8 -17.07 15.26 6.28
N ASN A 9 -16.83 13.96 6.22
CA ASN A 9 -17.40 12.95 7.11
C ASN A 9 -16.81 12.96 8.53
N GLN A 10 -15.73 13.71 8.76
CA GLN A 10 -15.10 13.90 10.06
C GLN A 10 -15.41 15.29 10.65
N ARG A 11 -16.41 16.00 10.14
CA ARG A 11 -16.78 17.33 10.64
C ARG A 11 -18.19 17.28 11.20
N PHE A 12 -18.32 17.58 12.49
CA PHE A 12 -19.60 17.51 13.20
C PHE A 12 -19.94 18.90 13.72
N TYR A 13 -20.96 19.51 13.13
CA TYR A 13 -21.35 20.90 13.39
C TYR A 13 -22.65 21.01 14.20
N GLY A 14 -22.90 22.20 14.73
CA GLY A 14 -24.18 22.57 15.35
C GLY A 14 -24.51 21.78 16.61
N LYS A 15 -23.51 21.26 17.33
CA LYS A 15 -23.72 20.62 18.63
C LYS A 15 -23.92 21.69 19.70
N TYR A 16 -24.49 21.31 20.83
CA TYR A 16 -24.76 22.23 21.93
C TYR A 16 -24.51 21.52 23.25
N THR A 17 -23.85 22.20 24.18
CA THR A 17 -23.64 21.70 25.55
C THR A 17 -24.37 22.58 26.56
N LYS A 18 -24.98 21.96 27.57
CA LYS A 18 -25.68 22.66 28.67
C LYS A 18 -24.75 22.96 29.86
N GLY A 19 -23.44 22.72 29.71
CA GLY A 19 -22.46 22.77 30.79
C GLY A 19 -22.04 21.37 31.24
N LYS A 20 -21.02 21.31 32.11
CA LYS A 20 -20.38 20.12 32.68
C LYS A 20 -19.79 19.13 31.68
N GLU A 21 -19.72 19.48 30.39
CA GLU A 21 -19.06 18.68 29.37
C GLU A 21 -17.70 19.25 28.97
N TYR A 22 -17.58 20.59 28.91
CA TYR A 22 -16.38 21.25 28.41
C TYR A 22 -15.98 22.47 29.24
N ILE A 23 -14.70 22.82 29.16
CA ILE A 23 -14.08 24.04 29.68
C ILE A 23 -13.22 24.70 28.60
N ASP A 24 -13.01 26.01 28.69
CA ASP A 24 -12.05 26.74 27.86
C ASP A 24 -10.59 26.59 28.36
N SER A 25 -9.64 27.18 27.64
CA SER A 25 -8.20 27.18 28.00
C SER A 25 -7.91 27.82 29.37
N LEU A 26 -8.81 28.65 29.88
CA LEU A 26 -8.72 29.31 31.19
C LEU A 26 -9.37 28.46 32.30
N GLY A 27 -9.94 27.32 31.96
CA GLY A 27 -10.66 26.43 32.87
C GLY A 27 -12.03 26.96 33.28
N THR A 28 -12.63 27.85 32.48
CA THR A 28 -14.00 28.33 32.62
C THR A 28 -14.94 27.33 31.97
N GLU A 29 -16.03 26.97 32.65
CA GLU A 29 -17.05 26.09 32.09
C GLU A 29 -17.65 26.69 30.81
N TYR A 30 -17.74 25.86 29.78
CA TYR A 30 -18.30 26.27 28.50
C TYR A 30 -19.75 25.81 28.38
N ILE A 31 -20.63 26.76 28.08
CA ILE A 31 -22.05 26.53 27.78
C ILE A 31 -22.34 27.21 26.44
N GLY A 32 -22.85 26.46 25.48
CA GLY A 32 -23.13 27.02 24.16
C GLY A 32 -22.98 26.03 23.01
N PRO A 33 -23.08 26.54 21.77
CA PRO A 33 -22.90 25.74 20.58
C PRO A 33 -21.43 25.37 20.39
N TYR A 34 -21.16 24.17 19.89
CA TYR A 34 -19.81 23.70 19.60
C TYR A 34 -19.79 22.84 18.33
N HIS A 35 -18.58 22.59 17.85
CA HIS A 35 -18.32 21.64 16.77
C HIS A 35 -17.09 20.81 17.09
N TYR A 36 -16.92 19.68 16.40
CA TYR A 36 -15.73 18.86 16.56
C TYR A 36 -15.32 18.16 15.28
N PHE A 37 -14.06 17.72 15.27
CA PHE A 37 -13.46 16.99 14.17
C PHE A 37 -13.01 15.58 14.59
N GLY A 38 -13.02 14.65 13.64
CA GLY A 38 -12.64 13.25 13.88
C GLY A 38 -13.53 12.56 14.92
N ALA A 39 -12.97 11.63 15.69
CA ALA A 39 -13.65 10.98 16.81
C ALA A 39 -13.66 11.85 18.09
N ARG A 40 -14.04 13.13 17.97
CA ARG A 40 -13.94 14.18 19.02
C ARG A 40 -12.50 14.51 19.44
N GLU A 41 -11.53 14.34 18.54
CA GLU A 41 -10.13 14.69 18.80
C GLU A 41 -9.95 16.18 19.10
N LEU A 42 -10.71 17.02 18.40
CA LEU A 42 -10.66 18.46 18.57
C LEU A 42 -12.08 19.01 18.67
N VAL A 43 -12.45 19.50 19.85
CA VAL A 43 -13.72 20.17 20.10
C VAL A 43 -13.45 21.67 20.17
N MET A 44 -14.28 22.49 19.50
CA MET A 44 -14.12 23.94 19.50
C MET A 44 -15.46 24.65 19.70
N SER A 45 -15.39 25.88 20.21
CA SER A 45 -16.56 26.74 20.42
C SER A 45 -17.24 27.13 19.10
N GLY A 46 -18.52 27.48 19.19
CA GLY A 46 -19.33 27.91 18.05
C GLY A 46 -19.92 26.75 17.25
N ALA A 47 -21.06 26.99 16.60
CA ALA A 47 -21.75 25.97 15.81
C ALA A 47 -20.97 25.51 14.56
N PHE A 48 -20.08 26.38 14.06
CA PHE A 48 -19.28 26.17 12.86
C PHE A 48 -17.87 26.72 13.06
N PRO A 49 -16.86 26.22 12.33
CA PRO A 49 -15.49 26.72 12.41
C PRO A 49 -15.42 28.19 11.99
N LYS A 50 -14.82 29.02 12.85
CA LYS A 50 -14.54 30.43 12.63
C LYS A 50 -13.15 30.78 13.19
N ASP A 51 -12.60 31.91 12.78
CA ASP A 51 -11.29 32.37 13.23
C ASP A 51 -11.24 32.68 14.73
N ASP A 52 -12.38 32.98 15.34
CA ASP A 52 -12.56 33.23 16.79
C ASP A 52 -12.96 31.98 17.58
N SER A 53 -13.04 30.80 16.94
CA SER A 53 -13.35 29.55 17.64
C SER A 53 -12.19 29.15 18.53
N ILE A 54 -12.48 28.87 19.80
CA ILE A 54 -11.50 28.45 20.80
C ILE A 54 -11.59 26.94 21.04
N VAL A 55 -10.45 26.31 21.35
CA VAL A 55 -10.41 24.89 21.70
C VAL A 55 -11.09 24.67 23.05
N LEU A 56 -11.95 23.65 23.09
CA LEU A 56 -12.66 23.22 24.27
C LEU A 56 -12.06 21.90 24.78
N MET A 57 -11.85 21.82 26.08
CA MET A 57 -11.30 20.64 26.75
C MET A 57 -12.39 19.98 27.60
N PRO A 58 -12.35 18.65 27.83
CA PRO A 58 -13.32 17.98 28.68
C PRO A 58 -13.38 18.59 30.09
N PHE A 59 -14.59 18.75 30.62
CA PHE A 59 -14.81 19.29 31.96
C PHE A 59 -14.12 18.43 33.02
N LYS A 60 -13.39 19.07 33.93
CA LYS A 60 -12.76 18.44 35.10
C LYS A 60 -13.10 19.25 36.35
N ASP A 61 -13.51 18.55 37.40
CA ASP A 61 -13.93 19.18 38.65
C ASP A 61 -12.76 19.92 39.32
N ARG A 62 -12.99 21.19 39.70
CA ARG A 62 -11.93 22.14 40.07
C ARG A 62 -11.29 21.80 41.41
N ARG A 63 -10.25 20.96 41.38
CA ARG A 63 -9.23 20.94 42.44
C ARG A 63 -7.93 21.56 41.91
N LYS A 64 -7.79 22.87 42.15
CA LYS A 64 -6.57 23.71 42.02
C LYS A 64 -5.53 23.24 40.97
N LYS A 65 -5.87 23.33 39.68
CA LYS A 65 -4.88 23.23 38.59
C LYS A 65 -4.75 24.60 37.89
N THR A 66 -3.55 24.94 37.45
CA THR A 66 -3.29 26.13 36.62
C THR A 66 -3.70 25.87 35.16
N PRO A 67 -3.98 26.90 34.34
CA PRO A 67 -4.30 26.77 32.92
C PRO A 67 -3.33 25.87 32.13
N ASP A 68 -2.03 26.00 32.40
CA ASP A 68 -0.99 25.19 31.73
C ASP A 68 -1.12 23.70 32.04
N VAL A 69 -1.52 23.36 33.27
CA VAL A 69 -1.75 21.95 33.67
C VAL A 69 -2.98 21.39 32.97
N TYR A 70 -4.01 22.21 32.69
CA TYR A 70 -5.16 21.77 31.89
C TYR A 70 -4.79 21.54 30.43
N ALA A 71 -4.02 22.47 29.83
CA ALA A 71 -3.54 22.31 28.47
C ALA A 71 -2.63 21.07 28.33
N TYR A 72 -1.71 20.86 29.28
CA TYR A 72 -0.86 19.68 29.33
C TYR A 72 -1.67 18.39 29.51
N ASP A 73 -2.57 18.35 30.51
CA ASP A 73 -3.48 17.22 30.72
C ASP A 73 -4.26 16.90 29.43
N PHE A 74 -4.81 17.91 28.76
CA PHE A 74 -5.56 17.75 27.51
C PHE A 74 -4.70 17.14 26.40
N LEU A 75 -3.49 17.67 26.18
CA LEU A 75 -2.52 17.14 25.22
C LEU A 75 -2.13 15.69 25.54
N THR A 76 -2.04 15.32 26.81
CA THR A 76 -1.76 13.93 27.21
C THR A 76 -2.99 13.01 27.13
N THR A 77 -4.21 13.56 27.18
CA THR A 77 -5.46 12.79 26.98
C THR A 77 -5.90 12.68 25.53
N LEU A 78 -5.30 13.46 24.63
CA LEU A 78 -5.44 13.30 23.20
C LEU A 78 -4.85 11.92 22.84
N ASN A 79 -5.73 10.91 22.85
CA ASN A 79 -5.43 9.62 22.27
C ASN A 79 -5.38 9.82 20.76
N LEU A 80 -4.21 10.25 20.26
CA LEU A 80 -3.90 10.24 18.85
C LEU A 80 -3.95 8.77 18.45
N ALA A 81 -5.11 8.32 17.96
CA ALA A 81 -5.36 6.97 17.53
C ALA A 81 -4.14 6.41 16.80
N GLU A 82 -3.46 5.44 17.41
CA GLU A 82 -2.25 4.85 16.86
C GLU A 82 -2.67 3.83 15.80
N PHE A 83 -3.10 4.33 14.65
CA PHE A 83 -3.49 3.51 13.53
C PHE A 83 -2.34 2.59 13.13
N LYS A 84 -2.67 1.32 12.88
CA LYS A 84 -1.69 0.34 12.42
C LYS A 84 -1.27 0.68 10.98
N PRO A 85 0.04 0.70 10.66
CA PRO A 85 0.46 0.82 9.28
C PRO A 85 0.14 -0.49 8.53
N PRO A 86 -0.34 -0.40 7.27
CA PRO A 86 -0.53 -1.59 6.46
C PRO A 86 0.81 -2.24 6.11
N LYS A 87 0.81 -3.56 6.00
CA LYS A 87 1.96 -4.40 5.68
C LYS A 87 1.75 -5.03 4.31
N ALA A 88 2.67 -4.76 3.40
CA ALA A 88 2.65 -5.34 2.07
C ALA A 88 2.75 -6.86 2.15
N MET A 89 1.80 -7.55 1.56
CA MET A 89 1.78 -9.00 1.50
C MET A 89 1.24 -9.47 0.15
N ARG A 90 1.80 -10.58 -0.36
CA ARG A 90 1.27 -11.28 -1.54
C ARG A 90 0.69 -12.62 -1.10
N PRO A 91 -0.61 -12.69 -0.82
CA PRO A 91 -1.26 -13.94 -0.44
C PRO A 91 -1.09 -14.99 -1.55
N LYS A 92 -0.89 -16.25 -1.17
CA LYS A 92 -0.93 -17.38 -2.11
C LYS A 92 -2.35 -17.92 -2.16
N PRO A 93 -2.82 -18.45 -3.31
CA PRO A 93 -4.12 -19.09 -3.37
C PRO A 93 -4.23 -20.24 -2.37
N GLY A 94 -5.35 -20.31 -1.67
CA GLY A 94 -5.70 -21.44 -0.82
C GLY A 94 -6.26 -22.63 -1.65
N PRO A 95 -6.55 -23.75 -0.98
CA PRO A 95 -7.18 -24.91 -1.62
C PRO A 95 -8.51 -24.56 -2.29
N ASN A 96 -9.34 -23.75 -1.62
CA ASN A 96 -10.64 -23.32 -2.16
C ASN A 96 -10.49 -22.42 -3.39
N ASP A 97 -9.51 -21.50 -3.40
CA ASP A 97 -9.25 -20.65 -4.57
C ASP A 97 -8.85 -21.49 -5.78
N THR A 98 -8.00 -22.50 -5.54
CA THR A 98 -7.53 -23.42 -6.57
C THR A 98 -8.69 -24.26 -7.11
N ALA A 99 -9.56 -24.78 -6.23
CA ALA A 99 -10.75 -25.54 -6.61
C ALA A 99 -11.77 -24.71 -7.39
N ASN A 100 -11.93 -23.43 -7.01
CA ASN A 100 -12.82 -22.49 -7.68
C ASN A 100 -12.25 -21.91 -8.97
N GLY A 101 -10.94 -22.04 -9.20
CA GLY A 101 -10.23 -21.50 -10.36
C GLY A 101 -9.99 -19.98 -10.31
N TYR A 102 -10.18 -19.35 -9.14
CA TYR A 102 -9.91 -17.94 -8.91
C TYR A 102 -9.61 -17.64 -7.44
N MET A 103 -8.86 -16.57 -7.18
CA MET A 103 -8.67 -16.00 -5.84
C MET A 103 -9.11 -14.54 -5.80
N MET A 104 -9.41 -14.03 -4.61
CA MET A 104 -9.56 -12.59 -4.39
C MET A 104 -8.22 -11.98 -3.98
N ARG A 105 -7.89 -10.82 -4.57
CA ARG A 105 -6.70 -10.03 -4.23
C ARG A 105 -7.14 -8.66 -3.73
N TYR A 106 -6.41 -8.13 -2.77
CA TYR A 106 -6.75 -6.91 -2.03
C TYR A 106 -5.60 -5.92 -2.09
N PHE A 107 -5.91 -4.66 -2.35
CA PHE A 107 -4.92 -3.61 -2.57
C PHE A 107 -5.27 -2.33 -1.83
N LEU A 108 -4.23 -1.63 -1.40
CA LEU A 108 -4.31 -0.27 -0.86
C LEU A 108 -3.40 0.67 -1.63
N LYS A 109 -3.83 1.94 -1.73
CA LYS A 109 -3.02 3.07 -2.21
C LYS A 109 -3.30 4.28 -1.34
N ALA A 110 -2.28 5.07 -0.98
CA ALA A 110 -2.49 6.28 -0.19
C ALA A 110 -3.26 7.33 -1.00
N LYS A 111 -4.36 7.88 -0.45
CA LYS A 111 -5.21 8.87 -1.15
C LYS A 111 -4.53 10.23 -1.33
N ASN A 112 -3.65 10.58 -0.41
CA ASN A 112 -2.98 11.88 -0.37
C ASN A 112 -1.66 11.93 -1.15
N ASP A 113 -1.24 10.81 -1.75
CA ASP A 113 -0.02 10.72 -2.53
C ASP A 113 -0.33 9.99 -3.86
N LEU A 114 -0.46 10.77 -4.93
CA LEU A 114 -0.73 10.25 -6.27
C LEU A 114 0.39 9.33 -6.78
N SER A 115 1.62 9.54 -6.28
CA SER A 115 2.81 8.73 -6.61
C SER A 115 2.99 7.50 -5.73
N ALA A 116 2.14 7.34 -4.70
CA ALA A 116 2.23 6.19 -3.81
C ALA A 116 2.07 4.88 -4.60
N PRO A 117 2.92 3.87 -4.35
CA PRO A 117 2.79 2.59 -5.00
C PRO A 117 1.50 1.90 -4.55
N VAL A 118 0.92 1.11 -5.45
CA VAL A 118 -0.14 0.17 -5.10
C VAL A 118 0.47 -0.97 -4.30
N MET A 119 -0.03 -1.19 -3.09
CA MET A 119 0.42 -2.28 -2.22
C MET A 119 -0.64 -3.38 -2.20
N GLU A 120 -0.20 -4.63 -2.30
CA GLU A 120 -1.07 -5.78 -2.05
C GLU A 120 -1.07 -6.11 -0.55
N ILE A 121 -2.22 -6.53 -0.04
CA ILE A 121 -2.45 -6.92 1.35
C ILE A 121 -3.33 -8.19 1.40
N ASP A 122 -3.57 -8.71 2.61
CA ASP A 122 -4.54 -9.78 2.84
C ASP A 122 -5.92 -9.27 3.24
N LEU A 123 -6.87 -10.21 3.29
CA LEU A 123 -8.25 -9.95 3.67
C LEU A 123 -8.37 -9.33 5.07
N PRO A 124 -7.70 -9.83 6.13
CA PRO A 124 -7.77 -9.20 7.45
C PRO A 124 -7.38 -7.71 7.44
N GLN A 125 -6.26 -7.35 6.80
CA GLN A 125 -5.87 -5.94 6.69
C GLN A 125 -6.85 -5.12 5.85
N TYR A 126 -7.48 -5.74 4.84
CA TYR A 126 -8.46 -5.06 4.00
C TYR A 126 -9.75 -4.76 4.79
N GLU A 127 -10.17 -5.70 5.63
CA GLU A 127 -11.30 -5.53 6.55
C GLU A 127 -10.99 -4.54 7.66
N ASP A 128 -9.76 -4.53 8.20
CA ASP A 128 -9.30 -3.51 9.16
C ASP A 128 -9.48 -2.08 8.60
N THR A 129 -9.43 -1.87 7.29
CA THR A 129 -9.66 -0.52 6.71
C THR A 129 -11.12 -0.06 6.72
N ILE A 130 -12.07 -0.96 7.03
CA ILE A 130 -13.50 -0.64 7.04
C ILE A 130 -13.86 0.12 8.30
N ASP A 131 -13.41 -0.41 9.44
CA ASP A 131 -13.67 0.12 10.76
C ASP A 131 -12.52 1.06 11.15
N ASN A 132 -12.80 2.36 11.19
CA ASN A 132 -11.78 3.40 11.43
C ASN A 132 -11.49 3.58 12.93
N ASP A 133 -11.29 2.46 13.61
CA ASP A 133 -10.96 2.41 15.03
C ASP A 133 -9.47 2.61 15.26
N ALA A 134 -9.11 3.11 16.44
CA ALA A 134 -7.74 3.48 16.80
C ALA A 134 -6.71 2.34 16.81
N ASN A 135 -7.16 1.09 16.61
CA ASN A 135 -6.32 -0.10 16.53
C ASN A 135 -6.28 -0.71 15.13
N ASN A 136 -6.94 -0.09 14.15
CA ASN A 136 -7.07 -0.59 12.80
C ASN A 136 -6.19 0.22 11.84
N ILE A 137 -6.17 -0.18 10.57
CA ILE A 137 -5.59 0.64 9.52
C ILE A 137 -6.55 1.80 9.23
N ASP A 138 -6.02 3.03 9.18
CA ASP A 138 -6.80 4.23 8.87
C ASP A 138 -7.37 4.17 7.44
N GLY A 139 -8.60 3.68 7.27
CA GLY A 139 -9.29 3.59 5.99
C GLY A 139 -9.52 4.95 5.31
N PHE A 140 -9.47 6.06 6.06
CA PHE A 140 -9.55 7.39 5.45
C PHE A 140 -8.28 7.77 4.71
N ARG A 141 -7.12 7.23 5.09
CA ARG A 141 -5.84 7.48 4.40
C ARG A 141 -5.67 6.69 3.11
N TYR A 142 -6.36 5.56 2.97
CA TYR A 142 -6.14 4.63 1.85
C TYR A 142 -7.36 4.51 0.95
N GLU A 143 -7.11 4.51 -0.36
CA GLU A 143 -7.99 3.96 -1.36
C GLU A 143 -7.86 2.44 -1.34
N ARG A 144 -9.00 1.74 -1.46
CA ARG A 144 -9.07 0.29 -1.35
C ARG A 144 -9.62 -0.30 -2.64
N LEU A 145 -9.07 -1.43 -3.04
CA LEU A 145 -9.50 -2.16 -4.23
C LEU A 145 -9.45 -3.66 -3.97
N SER A 146 -10.47 -4.37 -4.39
CA SER A 146 -10.45 -5.83 -4.49
C SER A 146 -10.72 -6.26 -5.92
N LEU A 147 -10.06 -7.33 -6.37
CA LEU A 147 -10.34 -7.92 -7.67
C LEU A 147 -10.27 -9.45 -7.64
N ARG A 148 -11.04 -10.06 -8.54
CA ARG A 148 -11.04 -11.50 -8.77
C ARG A 148 -9.95 -11.84 -9.78
N TRP A 149 -9.02 -12.69 -9.35
CA TRP A 149 -7.87 -13.13 -10.14
C TRP A 149 -8.06 -14.57 -10.61
N LYS A 150 -8.05 -14.80 -11.93
CA LYS A 150 -8.26 -16.13 -12.52
C LYS A 150 -6.98 -16.96 -12.42
N LEU A 151 -7.12 -18.20 -11.96
CA LEU A 151 -6.02 -19.14 -11.71
C LEU A 151 -6.02 -20.32 -12.68
N ASP A 152 -7.21 -20.74 -13.11
CA ASP A 152 -7.39 -21.94 -13.92
C ASP A 152 -8.15 -21.70 -15.23
N GLY A 153 -7.89 -22.56 -16.22
CA GLY A 153 -8.41 -22.48 -17.58
C GLY A 153 -7.32 -22.57 -18.67
N PRO A 154 -7.67 -22.34 -19.94
CA PRO A 154 -6.70 -22.14 -21.00
C PRO A 154 -5.88 -20.86 -20.76
N ARG A 155 -4.72 -20.74 -21.41
CA ARG A 155 -3.89 -19.53 -21.25
C ARG A 155 -4.55 -18.31 -21.88
N TYR A 156 -5.09 -18.49 -23.08
CA TYR A 156 -5.78 -17.49 -23.88
C TYR A 156 -7.24 -17.90 -24.10
N ASP A 157 -8.10 -16.95 -24.46
CA ASP A 157 -9.49 -17.24 -24.81
C ASP A 157 -9.56 -18.23 -25.98
N GLU A 158 -10.33 -19.31 -25.83
CA GLU A 158 -10.64 -20.26 -26.89
C GLU A 158 -12.01 -19.94 -27.48
N TYR A 159 -12.16 -20.12 -28.79
CA TYR A 159 -13.38 -19.81 -29.54
C TYR A 159 -13.88 -21.04 -30.28
N HIS A 160 -15.20 -21.15 -30.44
CA HIS A 160 -15.81 -22.20 -31.27
C HIS A 160 -15.66 -21.94 -32.77
N ASP A 161 -15.51 -20.66 -33.13
CA ASP A 161 -15.43 -20.19 -34.50
C ASP A 161 -14.05 -19.56 -34.79
N THR A 162 -13.70 -19.49 -36.07
CA THR A 162 -12.48 -18.82 -36.54
C THR A 162 -12.60 -17.29 -36.49
N ALA A 163 -13.83 -16.76 -36.44
CA ALA A 163 -14.13 -15.33 -36.39
C ALA A 163 -13.91 -14.70 -34.99
N LYS A 164 -13.67 -15.53 -33.96
CA LYS A 164 -13.53 -15.15 -32.55
C LYS A 164 -14.75 -14.42 -31.98
N THR A 165 -15.93 -14.80 -32.42
CA THR A 165 -17.20 -14.20 -31.97
C THR A 165 -17.86 -14.97 -30.85
N ASN A 166 -17.67 -16.30 -30.80
CA ASN A 166 -18.26 -17.17 -29.79
C ASN A 166 -17.19 -17.82 -28.91
N VAL A 167 -17.05 -17.30 -27.68
CA VAL A 167 -16.07 -17.79 -26.70
C VAL A 167 -16.49 -19.17 -26.19
N LYS A 168 -15.62 -20.15 -26.40
CA LYS A 168 -15.72 -21.51 -25.85
C LYS A 168 -15.25 -21.56 -24.40
N ALA A 169 -14.11 -20.93 -24.12
CA ALA A 169 -13.52 -20.91 -22.79
C ALA A 169 -12.68 -19.64 -22.59
N TYR A 170 -12.86 -18.97 -21.46
CA TYR A 170 -12.07 -17.78 -21.12
C TYR A 170 -10.66 -18.15 -20.64
N GLY A 171 -9.67 -17.49 -21.23
CA GLY A 171 -8.26 -17.61 -20.91
C GLY A 171 -7.87 -16.88 -19.63
N ILE A 172 -6.87 -17.42 -18.92
CA ILE A 172 -6.30 -16.83 -17.71
C ILE A 172 -5.69 -15.47 -18.02
N GLU A 173 -4.77 -15.40 -19.00
CA GLU A 173 -4.01 -14.19 -19.32
C GLU A 173 -4.96 -13.08 -19.81
N ASP A 174 -5.92 -13.42 -20.68
CA ASP A 174 -6.86 -12.45 -21.26
C ASP A 174 -7.88 -11.93 -20.25
N THR A 175 -8.38 -12.81 -19.37
CA THR A 175 -9.31 -12.42 -18.30
C THR A 175 -8.62 -11.49 -17.31
N ASN A 176 -7.43 -11.88 -16.83
CA ASN A 176 -6.67 -11.06 -15.91
C ASN A 176 -6.25 -9.74 -16.55
N ARG A 177 -5.88 -9.72 -17.84
CA ARG A 177 -5.61 -8.48 -18.59
C ARG A 177 -6.80 -7.53 -18.56
N ARG A 178 -7.99 -8.00 -18.91
CA ARG A 178 -9.22 -7.21 -18.90
C ARG A 178 -9.54 -6.66 -17.52
N THR A 179 -9.44 -7.52 -16.50
CA THR A 179 -9.68 -7.11 -15.09
C THR A 179 -8.68 -6.06 -14.64
N VAL A 180 -7.38 -6.26 -14.88
CA VAL A 180 -6.33 -5.30 -14.51
C VAL A 180 -6.51 -3.98 -15.24
N TYR A 181 -6.80 -4.02 -16.55
CA TYR A 181 -7.03 -2.82 -17.33
C TYR A 181 -8.19 -2.00 -16.77
N ALA A 182 -9.35 -2.63 -16.53
CA ALA A 182 -10.52 -1.95 -15.97
C ALA A 182 -10.23 -1.40 -14.57
N LYS A 183 -9.60 -2.19 -13.71
CA LYS A 183 -9.31 -1.81 -12.32
C LYS A 183 -8.16 -0.81 -12.17
N ASN A 184 -7.26 -0.71 -13.15
CA ASN A 184 -6.23 0.32 -13.17
C ASN A 184 -6.81 1.73 -13.44
N LEU A 185 -8.00 1.82 -14.05
CA LEU A 185 -8.73 3.09 -14.15
C LEU A 185 -9.28 3.53 -12.79
N GLU A 186 -9.64 2.57 -11.93
CA GLU A 186 -10.06 2.83 -10.54
C GLU A 186 -8.84 3.16 -9.66
N MET A 187 -7.77 2.36 -9.74
CA MET A 187 -6.54 2.53 -8.94
C MET A 187 -5.29 2.57 -9.85
N PRO A 188 -4.82 3.76 -10.26
CA PRO A 188 -3.64 3.89 -11.12
C PRO A 188 -2.38 3.31 -10.48
N GLY A 189 -1.63 2.50 -11.23
CA GLY A 189 -0.44 1.78 -10.79
C GLY A 189 -0.68 0.30 -10.50
N LEU A 190 -1.94 -0.15 -10.58
CA LEU A 190 -2.30 -1.55 -10.38
C LEU A 190 -1.66 -2.48 -11.42
N SER A 191 -1.55 -2.03 -12.69
CA SER A 191 -0.89 -2.81 -13.75
C SER A 191 0.60 -3.04 -13.48
N GLU A 192 1.26 -2.10 -12.79
CA GLU A 192 2.67 -2.23 -12.38
C GLU A 192 2.82 -3.23 -11.23
N ALA A 193 1.88 -3.23 -10.28
CA ALA A 193 1.83 -4.20 -9.20
C ALA A 193 1.60 -5.64 -9.71
N LEU A 194 0.85 -5.78 -10.81
CA LEU A 194 0.40 -7.04 -11.42
C LEU A 194 1.10 -7.35 -12.75
N GLY A 195 2.44 -7.41 -12.71
CA GLY A 195 3.27 -7.61 -13.91
C GLY A 195 3.19 -9.00 -14.58
N ASP A 196 2.79 -10.06 -13.85
CA ASP A 196 2.54 -11.39 -14.43
C ASP A 196 1.03 -11.70 -14.40
N LEU A 197 0.36 -11.54 -15.54
CA LEU A 197 -1.07 -11.84 -15.70
C LEU A 197 -1.42 -13.33 -15.55
N THR A 198 -0.41 -14.19 -15.46
CA THR A 198 -0.55 -15.63 -15.24
C THR A 198 -0.06 -16.07 -13.86
N GLU A 199 0.23 -15.12 -12.96
CA GLU A 199 0.66 -15.39 -11.59
C GLU A 199 -0.27 -16.39 -10.91
N HIS A 200 0.32 -17.37 -10.21
CA HIS A 200 -0.35 -18.48 -9.51
C HIS A 200 -1.06 -19.51 -10.40
N SER A 201 -1.06 -19.36 -11.73
CA SER A 201 -1.52 -20.39 -12.65
C SER A 201 -0.40 -21.35 -13.06
N ARG A 202 -0.78 -22.44 -13.75
CA ARG A 202 0.18 -23.35 -14.42
C ARG A 202 1.02 -22.69 -15.51
N PHE A 203 0.64 -21.50 -15.97
CA PHE A 203 1.35 -20.74 -17.01
C PHE A 203 2.23 -19.63 -16.44
N SER A 204 2.28 -19.46 -15.11
CA SER A 204 3.01 -18.38 -14.47
C SER A 204 4.45 -18.32 -14.97
N ARG A 205 4.85 -17.14 -15.46
CA ARG A 205 6.21 -16.87 -15.95
C ARG A 205 7.19 -16.77 -14.78
N ILE A 206 6.67 -16.40 -13.61
CA ILE A 206 7.34 -16.57 -12.34
C ILE A 206 7.31 -18.07 -12.03
N LYS A 207 8.30 -18.82 -12.54
CA LYS A 207 8.51 -20.23 -12.13
C LYS A 207 8.42 -20.27 -10.61
N LYS A 208 7.65 -21.22 -10.05
CA LYS A 208 7.58 -21.52 -8.61
C LYS A 208 9.01 -21.45 -8.04
N SER A 209 9.37 -20.30 -7.52
CA SER A 209 10.57 -20.18 -6.74
C SER A 209 10.16 -20.71 -5.39
N GLU A 210 10.40 -22.01 -5.15
CA GLU A 210 10.37 -22.57 -3.80
C GLU A 210 11.35 -21.84 -2.86
N SER A 211 12.23 -21.00 -3.42
CA SER A 211 13.07 -20.06 -2.72
C SER A 211 12.53 -18.63 -2.80
N VAL A 212 11.70 -18.23 -1.84
CA VAL A 212 11.70 -16.82 -1.41
C VAL A 212 13.12 -16.57 -0.89
N GLY A 213 13.97 -15.95 -1.71
CA GLY A 213 15.26 -15.46 -1.24
C GLY A 213 14.96 -14.37 -0.22
N ARG A 214 14.96 -14.72 1.08
CA ARG A 214 15.09 -13.73 2.15
C ARG A 214 16.22 -12.79 1.74
N GLN A 215 16.03 -11.48 1.91
CA GLN A 215 17.08 -10.51 1.68
C GLN A 215 18.37 -11.02 2.34
N LYS A 216 19.41 -11.22 1.54
CA LYS A 216 20.71 -11.67 2.01
C LYS A 216 21.73 -10.63 1.59
N ASP A 217 22.28 -9.98 2.60
CA ASP A 217 23.32 -8.97 2.44
C ASP A 217 24.71 -9.57 2.72
N ASN A 218 25.75 -8.83 2.33
CA ASN A 218 27.17 -9.13 2.52
C ASN A 218 27.67 -10.42 1.84
N LEU A 219 27.07 -10.81 0.70
CA LEU A 219 27.56 -11.93 -0.09
C LEU A 219 28.71 -11.47 -0.98
N TYR A 220 29.61 -12.38 -1.37
CA TYR A 220 30.74 -12.07 -2.25
C TYR A 220 30.88 -13.16 -3.31
N THR A 221 31.14 -12.77 -4.55
CA THR A 221 31.44 -13.70 -5.65
C THR A 221 32.81 -13.40 -6.25
N LYS A 222 33.49 -14.46 -6.73
CA LYS A 222 34.80 -14.38 -7.37
C LYS A 222 34.74 -14.24 -8.90
N GLY A 223 33.55 -14.00 -9.46
CA GLY A 223 33.36 -13.82 -10.91
C GLY A 223 32.75 -15.01 -11.65
N GLU A 224 32.42 -16.10 -10.96
CA GLU A 224 31.92 -17.33 -11.58
C GLU A 224 30.39 -17.40 -11.59
N ASP A 225 29.73 -16.76 -10.63
CA ASP A 225 28.29 -16.93 -10.40
C ASP A 225 27.42 -15.95 -11.19
N PHE A 226 27.98 -14.77 -11.48
CA PHE A 226 27.23 -13.64 -11.98
C PHE A 226 27.98 -12.86 -13.05
N VAL A 227 27.20 -12.31 -13.99
CA VAL A 227 27.65 -11.36 -15.00
C VAL A 227 26.82 -10.09 -14.92
N LEU A 228 27.40 -8.98 -15.37
CA LEU A 228 26.72 -7.73 -15.63
C LEU A 228 25.91 -7.81 -16.94
N MET A 229 25.11 -6.78 -17.21
CA MET A 229 24.25 -6.73 -18.40
C MET A 229 25.04 -6.74 -19.72
N ASP A 230 26.29 -6.28 -19.71
CA ASP A 230 27.23 -6.35 -20.83
C ASP A 230 27.87 -7.74 -21.00
N GLY A 231 27.63 -8.67 -20.07
CA GLY A 231 28.19 -10.02 -20.05
C GLY A 231 29.54 -10.13 -19.34
N THR A 232 30.07 -9.04 -18.78
CA THR A 232 31.32 -9.08 -18.00
C THR A 232 31.11 -9.82 -16.68
N ALA A 233 32.07 -10.66 -16.30
CA ALA A 233 32.04 -11.38 -15.03
C ALA A 233 32.06 -10.40 -13.85
N TYR A 234 31.14 -10.58 -12.91
CA TYR A 234 31.05 -9.71 -11.74
C TYR A 234 31.87 -10.27 -10.57
N VAL A 235 32.91 -9.55 -10.17
CA VAL A 235 33.72 -9.84 -8.98
C VAL A 235 33.42 -8.77 -7.92
N GLY A 236 32.96 -9.18 -6.74
CA GLY A 236 32.69 -8.22 -5.67
C GLY A 236 31.57 -8.63 -4.73
N PHE A 237 31.26 -7.72 -3.81
CA PHE A 237 30.13 -7.89 -2.89
C PHE A 237 28.80 -7.72 -3.61
N TYR A 238 27.84 -8.56 -3.29
CA TYR A 238 26.47 -8.50 -3.79
C TYR A 238 25.46 -8.79 -2.68
N HIS A 239 24.19 -8.57 -2.98
CA HIS A 239 23.07 -8.94 -2.11
C HIS A 239 21.93 -9.54 -2.93
N ILE A 240 21.04 -10.30 -2.28
CA ILE A 240 19.82 -10.81 -2.90
C ILE A 240 18.68 -9.86 -2.56
N HIS A 241 18.16 -9.19 -3.60
CA HIS A 241 16.94 -8.42 -3.48
C HIS A 241 15.72 -9.34 -3.45
N PRO A 242 14.74 -9.11 -2.55
CA PRO A 242 13.55 -9.95 -2.40
C PRO A 242 12.81 -10.26 -3.71
N HIS A 243 12.81 -9.31 -4.65
CA HIS A 243 12.06 -9.41 -5.91
C HIS A 243 12.91 -9.32 -7.19
N LYS A 244 14.19 -8.92 -7.10
CA LYS A 244 15.03 -8.62 -8.29
C LYS A 244 16.18 -9.62 -8.46
N GLY A 245 16.42 -10.47 -7.47
CA GLY A 245 17.53 -11.41 -7.47
C GLY A 245 18.84 -10.74 -7.04
N ALA A 246 19.96 -11.30 -7.47
CA ALA A 246 21.28 -10.78 -7.14
C ALA A 246 21.49 -9.37 -7.69
N MET A 247 22.00 -8.47 -6.87
CA MET A 247 22.37 -7.11 -7.25
C MET A 247 23.73 -6.71 -6.67
N ALA A 248 24.45 -5.88 -7.42
CA ALA A 248 25.77 -5.39 -7.05
C ALA A 248 25.74 -4.62 -5.72
N GLY A 249 26.80 -4.76 -4.93
CA GLY A 249 26.95 -4.07 -3.66
C GLY A 249 26.50 -4.88 -2.44
N LYS A 250 27.07 -4.53 -1.30
CA LYS A 250 27.03 -5.33 -0.06
C LYS A 250 25.66 -5.37 0.63
N ARG A 251 24.80 -4.36 0.45
CA ARG A 251 23.49 -4.26 1.11
C ARG A 251 22.46 -3.67 0.17
N HIS A 252 21.21 -4.08 0.34
CA HIS A 252 20.09 -3.40 -0.30
C HIS A 252 19.92 -1.98 0.25
N SER A 253 19.74 -1.00 -0.65
CA SER A 253 19.42 0.38 -0.32
C SER A 253 18.51 0.96 -1.39
N ASP A 254 17.32 1.42 -1.01
CA ASP A 254 16.39 2.09 -1.93
C ASP A 254 16.89 3.45 -2.43
N LYS A 255 17.91 4.01 -1.78
CA LYS A 255 18.49 5.31 -2.13
C LYS A 255 19.63 5.20 -3.14
N ILE A 256 20.28 4.05 -3.23
CA ILE A 256 21.48 3.86 -4.06
C ILE A 256 21.10 2.91 -5.20
N LYS A 257 21.08 3.41 -6.43
CA LYS A 257 20.93 2.53 -7.60
C LYS A 257 22.14 1.60 -7.68
N HIS A 258 21.88 0.31 -7.79
CA HIS A 258 22.92 -0.70 -7.99
C HIS A 258 22.55 -1.62 -9.15
N ALA A 259 23.57 -2.10 -9.86
CA ALA A 259 23.39 -2.92 -11.04
C ALA A 259 22.78 -4.28 -10.70
N ARG A 260 21.88 -4.76 -11.55
CA ARG A 260 21.35 -6.12 -11.46
C ARG A 260 22.41 -7.09 -11.97
N LEU A 261 22.56 -8.21 -11.27
CA LEU A 261 23.45 -9.29 -11.63
C LEU A 261 22.65 -10.44 -12.24
N LEU A 262 23.16 -11.01 -13.33
CA LEU A 262 22.56 -12.12 -14.04
C LEU A 262 23.40 -13.37 -13.85
N THR A 263 22.77 -14.51 -13.62
CA THR A 263 23.46 -15.81 -13.80
C THR A 263 23.75 -16.04 -15.29
N ALA A 264 24.72 -16.91 -15.61
CA ALA A 264 25.05 -17.25 -16.99
C ALA A 264 23.83 -17.73 -17.80
N GLY A 265 22.92 -18.48 -17.17
CA GLY A 265 21.66 -18.92 -17.79
C GLY A 265 20.69 -17.78 -18.08
N GLN A 266 20.52 -16.85 -17.14
CA GLN A 266 19.67 -15.65 -17.34
C GLN A 266 20.22 -14.76 -18.45
N TYR A 267 21.54 -14.53 -18.46
CA TYR A 267 22.20 -13.75 -19.51
C TYR A 267 22.01 -14.39 -20.88
N SER A 268 22.22 -15.70 -21.00
CA SER A 268 22.04 -16.43 -22.27
C SER A 268 20.60 -16.35 -22.80
N GLN A 269 19.61 -16.45 -21.90
CA GLN A 269 18.19 -16.28 -22.25
C GLN A 269 17.88 -14.87 -22.74
N MET A 270 18.37 -13.84 -22.04
CA MET A 270 18.14 -12.43 -22.41
C MET A 270 18.86 -12.04 -23.71
N LYS A 271 20.04 -12.63 -23.95
CA LYS A 271 20.77 -12.47 -25.21
C LYS A 271 20.01 -13.10 -26.37
N ALA A 272 19.48 -14.31 -26.18
CA ALA A 272 18.69 -15.01 -27.20
C ALA A 272 17.36 -14.31 -27.50
N SER A 273 16.75 -13.63 -26.52
CA SER A 273 15.51 -12.88 -26.68
C SER A 273 15.69 -11.42 -27.12
N GLY A 274 16.93 -10.97 -27.38
CA GLY A 274 17.23 -9.60 -27.80
C GLY A 274 16.87 -8.52 -26.76
N THR A 275 16.81 -8.89 -25.48
CA THR A 275 16.33 -8.01 -24.39
C THR A 275 17.49 -7.42 -23.56
N LEU A 276 18.73 -7.65 -23.97
CA LEU A 276 19.89 -6.95 -23.43
C LEU A 276 19.95 -5.55 -24.05
N ILE A 277 19.84 -4.51 -23.22
CA ILE A 277 20.01 -3.12 -23.67
C ILE A 277 21.51 -2.92 -23.88
N ASP A 278 21.93 -2.81 -25.13
CA ASP A 278 23.29 -2.42 -25.48
C ASP A 278 23.50 -0.96 -25.07
N LYS A 279 24.35 -0.73 -24.07
CA LYS A 279 24.76 0.61 -23.64
C LYS A 279 26.13 0.98 -24.24
N SER A 280 26.36 0.65 -25.51
CA SER A 280 27.48 1.23 -26.26
C SER A 280 27.17 2.61 -26.87
N ALA A 281 25.98 3.16 -26.66
CA ALA A 281 25.61 4.52 -27.06
C ALA A 281 25.01 5.24 -25.85
N ASP A 282 25.87 5.97 -25.13
CA ASP A 282 25.58 7.17 -24.32
C ASP A 282 26.64 7.27 -23.22
N SER A 283 27.87 7.55 -23.66
CA SER A 283 28.89 8.18 -22.85
C SER A 283 28.69 9.70 -22.91
N TYR A 284 28.28 10.31 -21.79
CA TYR A 284 28.78 11.56 -21.20
C TYR A 284 28.14 11.76 -19.82
#